data_AF-A0AAW9IQ79-F1
#
_entry.id   AF-A0AAW9IQ79-F1
#
_cell.length_a   1.000
_cell.length_b   1.000
_cell.length_c   1.000
_cell.angle_alpha   90.00
_cell.angle_beta   90.00
_cell.angle_gamma   90.00
#
_symmetry.space_group_name_H-M   'P 1'
#
loop_
_entity.id
_entity.type
_entity.pdbx_description
1 polymer ?
#
loop_
_entity_poly.entity_id
_entity_poly.type
_entity_poly.pdbx_seq_one_letter_code
_entity_poly.pdbx_strand_id
1 'polypeptide(L)' 'MKKAILGKKIGMTQIFDENGKVVPVTVVEAGPCVVVQKKTIEKDGYEAIQVGFGDVREKLVNKPKKGQFAKAGVSLRRK' A
#
# COMPACT_ATOMS: atom_id res chain seq x y z
N MET A 1 6.17 14.75 -8.73
CA MET A 1 5.68 13.45 -8.20
C MET A 1 5.00 13.67 -6.86
N LYS A 2 3.73 13.26 -6.72
CA LYS A 2 3.08 13.20 -5.40
C LYS A 2 3.45 11.87 -4.74
N LYS A 3 4.01 11.91 -3.54
CA LYS A 3 4.25 10.71 -2.72
C LYS A 3 2.91 10.22 -2.20
N ALA A 4 2.57 8.96 -2.45
CA ALA A 4 1.34 8.34 -1.99
C ALA A 4 1.66 7.01 -1.31
N ILE A 5 0.84 6.64 -0.33
CA ILE A 5 0.94 5.36 0.39
C ILE A 5 -0.39 4.65 0.33
N LEU A 6 -0.34 3.31 0.35
CA LEU A 6 -1.52 2.50 0.55
C LEU A 6 -1.79 2.38 2.04
N GLY A 7 -3.06 2.50 2.41
CA GLY A 7 -3.50 2.32 3.78
C GLY A 7 -4.87 1.67 3.84
N LYS A 8 -5.17 1.09 4.99
CA LYS A 8 -6.49 0.50 5.30
C LYS A 8 -7.21 1.39 6.30
N LYS A 9 -8.44 1.78 5.99
CA LYS A 9 -9.30 2.47 6.96
C LYS A 9 -9.58 1.51 8.12
N ILE A 10 -9.16 1.89 9.34
CA ILE A 10 -9.42 1.11 10.56
C ILE A 10 -10.77 1.53 11.15
N GLY A 11 -11.03 2.83 11.19
CA GLY A 11 -12.22 3.38 11.81
C GLY A 11 -12.22 4.90 11.82
N MET A 12 -13.23 5.47 12.48
CA MET A 12 -13.35 6.90 12.71
C MET A 12 -13.40 7.14 14.21
N THR A 13 -12.70 8.17 14.65
CA THR A 13 -12.66 8.61 16.05
C THR A 13 -12.82 10.12 16.07
N GLN A 14 -12.82 10.70 17.27
CA GLN A 14 -12.77 12.14 17.44
C GLN A 14 -11.60 12.49 18.34
N ILE A 15 -10.93 13.60 18.01
CA ILE A 15 -9.89 14.20 18.84
C ILE A 15 -10.38 15.55 19.33
N PHE A 16 -9.96 15.94 20.53
CA PHE A 16 -10.18 17.27 21.05
C PHE A 16 -8.95 18.10 20.77
N ASP A 17 -9.14 19.25 20.13
CA ASP A 17 -8.10 20.23 19.90
C ASP A 17 -7.80 21.00 21.20
N GLU A 18 -6.69 21.72 21.29
CA GLU A 18 -6.24 22.45 22.49
C GLU A 18 -7.27 23.49 22.97
N ASN A 19 -8.11 23.97 22.07
CA ASN A 19 -9.20 24.91 22.33
C ASN A 19 -10.53 24.23 22.73
N GLY A 20 -10.52 22.92 23.01
CA GLY A 20 -11.72 22.15 23.42
C GLY A 20 -12.67 21.78 22.28
N LYS A 21 -12.29 22.01 21.02
CA LYS A 21 -13.14 21.70 19.85
C LYS A 21 -13.02 20.22 19.47
N VAL A 22 -14.17 19.58 19.22
CA VAL A 22 -14.22 18.20 18.70
C VAL A 22 -13.94 18.19 17.20
N VAL A 23 -12.92 17.43 16.79
CA VAL A 23 -12.58 17.19 15.38
C VAL A 23 -12.75 15.71 15.05
N PRO A 24 -13.68 15.34 14.14
CA PRO A 24 -13.81 13.97 13.69
C PRO A 24 -12.66 13.61 12.75
N VAL A 25 -11.99 12.49 13.03
CA VAL A 25 -10.82 12.01 12.29
C VAL A 25 -10.99 10.55 11.86
N THR A 26 -10.30 10.16 10.80
CA THR A 26 -10.26 8.77 10.33
C THR A 26 -8.91 8.18 10.63
N VAL A 27 -8.90 7.02 11.30
CA VAL A 27 -7.69 6.26 11.57
C VAL A 27 -7.39 5.37 10.37
N VAL A 28 -6.20 5.53 9.78
CA VAL A 28 -5.72 4.75 8.64
C VAL A 28 -4.48 3.96 9.06
N GLU A 29 -4.54 2.63 8.92
CA GLU A 29 -3.38 1.75 9.04
C GLU A 29 -2.51 1.95 7.79
N ALA A 30 -1.37 2.61 7.97
CA ALA A 30 -0.42 2.84 6.91
C ALA A 30 0.71 1.81 6.96
N GLY A 31 1.00 1.21 5.81
CA GLY A 31 2.16 0.34 5.63
C GLY A 31 2.14 -1.01 6.36
N PRO A 32 3.13 -1.87 6.08
CA PRO A 32 4.27 -1.64 5.19
C PRO A 32 3.86 -1.57 3.71
N CYS A 33 4.36 -0.55 3.00
CA CYS A 33 4.17 -0.33 1.56
C CYS A 33 5.48 -0.60 0.83
N VAL A 34 5.60 -1.74 0.15
CA VAL A 34 6.84 -2.13 -0.55
C VAL A 34 6.74 -1.86 -2.04
N VAL A 35 7.84 -1.43 -2.67
CA VAL A 35 7.88 -1.23 -4.12
C VAL A 35 8.08 -2.58 -4.81
N VAL A 36 7.13 -3.00 -5.64
CA VAL A 36 7.15 -4.29 -6.36
C VAL A 36 7.73 -4.12 -7.76
N GLN A 37 7.34 -3.07 -8.48
CA GLN A 37 7.79 -2.83 -9.84
C GLN A 37 7.84 -1.33 -10.12
N LYS A 38 8.85 -0.90 -10.87
CA LYS A 38 8.91 0.43 -11.48
C LYS A 38 8.54 0.29 -12.96
N LYS A 39 7.55 1.07 -13.40
CA LYS A 39 7.14 1.17 -14.79
C LYS A 39 7.78 2.39 -15.42
N THR A 40 8.32 2.20 -16.61
CA THR A 40 9.08 3.20 -17.35
C THR A 40 8.45 3.41 -18.72
N ILE A 41 8.54 4.62 -19.25
CA ILE A 41 7.92 4.99 -20.55
C ILE A 41 8.33 4.03 -21.67
N GLU A 42 9.60 3.65 -21.74
CA GLU A 42 10.15 2.77 -22.79
C GLU A 42 9.53 1.35 -22.81
N LYS A 43 9.14 0.83 -21.64
CA LYS A 43 8.65 -0.55 -21.50
C LYS A 43 7.14 -0.64 -21.37
N ASP A 44 6.54 0.35 -20.70
CA ASP A 44 5.14 0.31 -20.27
C ASP A 44 4.29 1.44 -20.87
N GLY A 45 4.90 2.41 -21.56
CA GLY A 45 4.20 3.57 -22.15
C GLY A 45 3.86 4.68 -21.15
N TYR A 46 4.21 4.52 -19.87
CA TYR A 46 4.02 5.53 -18.81
C TYR A 46 4.97 5.32 -17.63
N GLU A 47 5.11 6.35 -16.80
CA GLU A 47 5.89 6.29 -15.56
C GLU A 47 4.98 6.03 -14.35
N ALA A 48 5.21 4.94 -13.64
CA ALA A 48 4.49 4.62 -12.40
C ALA A 48 5.28 3.70 -11.47
N ILE A 49 4.88 3.68 -10.21
CA ILE A 49 5.42 2.74 -9.20
C ILE A 49 4.29 1.82 -8.76
N GLN A 50 4.51 0.51 -8.90
CA GLN A 50 3.65 -0.50 -8.31
C GLN A 50 4.07 -0.76 -6.86
N VAL A 51 3.12 -0.59 -5.94
CA VAL A 51 3.32 -0.75 -4.51
C VAL A 51 2.48 -1.92 -4.02
N GLY A 52 3.08 -2.78 -3.19
CA GLY A 52 2.39 -3.86 -2.50
C GLY A 52 2.05 -3.48 -1.06
N PHE A 53 0.88 -3.91 -0.57
CA PHE A 53 0.36 -3.58 0.76
C PHE A 53 -0.32 -4.77 1.44
N GLY A 54 -0.03 -4.91 2.74
CA GLY A 54 -0.58 -5.94 3.63
C GLY A 54 -0.01 -7.33 3.36
N ASP A 55 0.15 -8.15 4.39
CA ASP A 55 0.68 -9.50 4.25
C ASP A 55 -0.38 -10.52 3.84
N VAL A 56 0.03 -11.51 3.05
CA VAL A 56 -0.83 -12.61 2.63
C VAL A 56 -0.10 -13.94 2.76
N ARG A 57 -0.82 -14.97 3.23
CA ARG A 57 -0.29 -16.33 3.32
C ARG A 57 -0.09 -16.90 1.93
N GLU A 58 0.99 -17.66 1.76
CA GLU A 58 1.39 -18.20 0.46
C GLU A 58 0.31 -19.02 -0.25
N LYS A 59 -0.50 -19.78 0.51
CA LYS A 59 -1.59 -20.59 -0.05
C LYS A 59 -2.70 -19.78 -0.74
N LEU A 60 -2.79 -18.48 -0.44
CA LEU A 60 -3.84 -17.59 -0.94
C LEU A 60 -3.40 -16.83 -2.20
N VAL A 61 -2.16 -17.04 -2.67
CA VAL A 61 -1.58 -16.33 -3.82
C VAL A 61 -1.44 -17.29 -5.00
N ASN A 62 -1.88 -16.87 -6.19
CA ASN A 62 -1.76 -17.65 -7.41
C ASN A 62 -0.30 -17.69 -7.93
N LYS A 63 0.02 -18.70 -8.76
CA LYS A 63 1.38 -18.90 -9.29
C LYS A 63 1.95 -17.66 -10.02
N PRO A 64 1.19 -16.92 -10.86
CA PRO A 64 1.71 -15.73 -11.53
C PRO A 64 2.14 -14.62 -10.56
N LYS A 65 1.30 -14.29 -9.56
CA LYS A 65 1.64 -13.26 -8.58
C LYS A 65 2.86 -13.64 -7.74
N LYS A 66 2.97 -14.92 -7.35
CA LYS A 66 4.18 -15.42 -6.66
C LYS A 66 5.44 -15.17 -7.49
N GLY A 67 5.41 -15.47 -8.78
CA GLY A 67 6.53 -15.21 -9.69
C GLY A 67 6.89 -13.73 -9.78
N GLN A 68 5.89 -12.83 -9.81
CA GLN A 68 6.11 -11.40 -9.81
C GLN A 68 6.80 -10.90 -8.52
N PHE A 69 6.31 -11.32 -7.35
CA PHE A 69 6.90 -10.93 -6.07
C PHE A 69 8.31 -11.53 -5.88
N ALA A 70 8.52 -12.78 -6.31
CA ALA A 70 9.83 -13.42 -6.27
C ALA A 70 10.85 -12.71 -7.16
N LYS A 71 10.47 -12.30 -8.37
CA LYS A 71 11.32 -11.50 -9.27
C LYS A 71 11.71 -10.16 -8.66
N ALA A 72 10.82 -9.57 -7.87
CA ALA A 72 11.05 -8.31 -7.17
C ALA A 72 11.78 -8.48 -5.82
N GLY A 73 12.01 -9.71 -5.35
CA GLY A 73 12.66 -9.99 -4.07
C GLY A 73 11.86 -9.53 -2.84
N VAL A 74 10.53 -9.40 -2.96
CA VAL A 74 9.66 -8.91 -1.90
C VAL A 74 8.75 -10.01 -1.36
N SER A 75 8.35 -9.89 -0.09
CA SER A 75 7.36 -10.80 0.52
C SER A 75 6.00 -10.67 -0.16
N LEU A 76 5.21 -11.74 -0.09
CA LEU A 76 3.89 -11.80 -0.71
C LEU A 76 2.96 -10.77 -0.07
N ARG A 77 2.41 -9.87 -0.90
CA ARG A 77 1.47 -8.83 -0.47
C ARG A 77 0.05 -9.11 -0.91
N ARG A 78 -0.91 -8.72 -0.07
CA ARG A 78 -2.36 -8.91 -0.30
C ARG A 78 -2.86 -8.03 -1.44
N LYS A 79 -2.38 -6.78 -1.48
CA LYS A 79 -2.60 -5.85 -2.57
C LYS A 79 -1.30 -5.56 -3.28
#